data_AF-A0A6C0KLN3-F1
#
_entry.id   AF-A0A6C0KLN3-F1
#
_cell.length_a   1.000
_cell.length_b   1.000
_cell.length_c   1.000
_cell.angle_alpha   90.00
_cell.angle_beta   90.00
_cell.angle_gamma   90.00
#
_symmetry.space_group_name_H-M   'P 1'
#
loop_
_entity.id
_entity.type
_entity.pdbx_description
1 polymer ?
#
loop_
_entity_poly.entity_id
_entity_poly.type
_entity_poly.pdbx_seq_one_letter_code
_entity_poly.pdbx_strand_id
1 'polypeptide(L)'
;MVLLWKKPNEINKGIIIFTHKEINKSFIPYTELKKNYLLGLHIGCWFSKSYKKIPNYIDFTLSSPNQIEETNIKNLIPYNSRNFLPTYFDPFINKNKNILYESIKIFNSYSKTKVNETIYDKIENINEDKFWDIITIAKPHHVKKLNIFLQQIKKVLEIDKSIKVLIISPIAPNEYKHKGDHHDLEKIIINDFTLEQQNNFTLLRPECGTNEGIDNKYIFPFYQWSKIFCFFTEYEGESRVAHEALCSGLPVVCFKHLKGGANEYLDNTNSVQFDKYDEAYKSILECLKNYKNLNKNYESMQQILREDKSIDLFKKELEKIYSQQNMIFDNELIEYDQLHFRLPGHYYYDEWAKFSDNETSDILNSKQWEIFVKTKLI
;
A
#
# COMPACT_ATOMS: atom_id res chain seq x y z
N MET A 1 -2.55 -0.41 16.38
CA MET A 1 -3.92 0.02 16.29
C MET A 1 -4.71 -1.15 16.80
N VAL A 2 -5.67 -0.90 17.68
CA VAL A 2 -6.59 -1.94 18.14
C VAL A 2 -7.90 -1.77 17.39
N LEU A 3 -8.34 -2.84 16.73
CA LEU A 3 -9.57 -2.85 15.95
C LEU A 3 -10.58 -3.77 16.61
N LEU A 4 -11.72 -3.20 17.02
CA LEU A 4 -12.85 -3.98 17.47
C LEU A 4 -13.71 -4.32 16.27
N TRP A 5 -13.62 -5.55 15.79
CA TRP A 5 -14.37 -6.00 14.60
C TRP A 5 -15.70 -6.66 14.93
N LYS A 6 -15.87 -7.15 16.14
CA LYS A 6 -17.13 -7.75 16.56
C LYS A 6 -17.29 -7.62 18.06
N LYS A 7 -18.46 -7.18 18.52
CA LYS A 7 -18.83 -7.24 19.93
C LYS A 7 -19.26 -8.67 20.30
N PRO A 8 -18.92 -9.15 21.51
CA PRO A 8 -19.40 -10.43 21.98
C PRO A 8 -20.92 -10.39 22.17
N ASN A 9 -21.55 -11.56 22.08
CA ASN A 9 -22.93 -11.76 22.50
C ASN A 9 -23.00 -13.03 23.37
N GLU A 10 -24.21 -13.45 23.75
CA GLU A 10 -24.42 -14.59 24.64
C GLU A 10 -23.86 -15.91 24.07
N ILE A 11 -23.77 -16.02 22.74
CA ILE A 11 -23.44 -17.26 22.03
C ILE A 11 -21.99 -17.22 21.53
N ASN A 12 -21.56 -16.05 21.05
CA ASN A 12 -20.35 -15.89 20.26
C ASN A 12 -19.40 -14.88 20.91
N LYS A 13 -18.11 -15.23 20.91
CA LYS A 13 -17.05 -14.28 21.21
C LYS A 13 -17.04 -13.13 20.21
N GLY A 14 -16.58 -11.97 20.67
CA GLY A 14 -16.21 -10.84 19.83
C GLY A 14 -14.87 -11.05 19.13
N ILE A 15 -14.42 -10.07 18.37
CA ILE A 15 -13.13 -10.08 17.68
C ILE A 15 -12.41 -8.76 17.96
N ILE A 16 -11.19 -8.86 18.48
CA ILE A 16 -10.26 -7.73 18.62
C ILE A 16 -8.98 -8.06 17.87
N ILE A 17 -8.48 -7.13 17.07
CA ILE A 17 -7.20 -7.26 16.37
C ILE A 17 -6.22 -6.24 16.89
N PHE A 18 -5.00 -6.71 17.15
CA PHE A 18 -3.86 -5.89 17.56
C PHE A 18 -2.82 -5.86 16.44
N THR A 19 -1.94 -4.86 16.45
CA THR A 19 -0.70 -4.92 15.66
C THR A 19 0.43 -5.57 16.46
N HIS A 20 1.50 -5.94 15.76
CA HIS A 20 2.78 -6.34 16.36
C HIS A 20 3.41 -5.32 17.35
N LYS A 21 2.96 -4.06 17.36
CA LYS A 21 3.41 -3.03 18.32
C LYS A 21 2.66 -3.08 19.65
N GLU A 22 1.45 -3.63 19.66
CA GLU A 22 0.59 -3.68 20.85
C GLU A 22 0.74 -4.98 21.64
N ILE A 23 1.17 -6.07 21.02
CA ILE A 23 1.37 -7.33 21.75
C ILE A 23 2.36 -7.20 22.92
N ASN A 24 2.10 -7.96 23.98
CA ASN A 24 2.91 -8.03 25.21
C ASN A 24 2.99 -6.72 26.02
N LYS A 25 2.06 -5.80 25.83
CA LYS A 25 1.90 -4.62 26.70
C LYS A 25 1.22 -5.04 28.01
N SER A 26 1.90 -4.85 29.14
CA SER A 26 1.42 -5.26 30.47
C SER A 26 0.13 -4.60 30.91
N PHE A 27 -0.19 -3.42 30.37
CA PHE A 27 -1.43 -2.69 30.67
C PHE A 27 -2.64 -3.20 29.87
N ILE A 28 -2.46 -4.08 28.88
CA ILE A 28 -3.56 -4.70 28.13
C ILE A 28 -3.85 -6.07 28.74
N PRO A 29 -5.06 -6.31 29.28
CA PRO A 29 -5.40 -7.54 29.98
C PRO A 29 -5.78 -8.67 29.01
N TYR A 30 -4.81 -9.12 28.19
CA TYR A 30 -5.03 -10.11 27.12
C TYR A 30 -5.77 -11.37 27.56
N THR A 31 -5.39 -11.94 28.72
CA THR A 31 -6.04 -13.15 29.27
C THR A 31 -7.50 -12.91 29.61
N GLU A 32 -7.85 -11.71 30.08
CA GLU A 32 -9.24 -11.36 30.38
C GLU A 32 -10.04 -11.17 29.09
N LEU A 33 -9.49 -10.46 28.11
CA LEU A 33 -10.12 -10.26 26.80
C LEU A 33 -10.43 -11.61 26.14
N LYS A 34 -9.52 -12.58 26.23
CA LYS A 34 -9.67 -13.95 25.69
C LYS A 34 -10.93 -14.69 26.13
N LYS A 35 -11.52 -14.33 27.27
CA LYS A 35 -12.77 -14.93 27.76
C LYS A 35 -13.93 -14.60 26.83
N ASN A 36 -13.99 -13.36 26.36
CA ASN A 36 -15.10 -12.83 25.57
C ASN A 36 -14.73 -12.55 24.11
N TYR A 37 -13.45 -12.56 23.75
CA TYR A 37 -12.98 -12.18 22.43
C TYR A 37 -12.01 -13.21 21.85
N LEU A 38 -12.07 -13.40 20.53
CA LEU A 38 -10.97 -13.91 19.73
C LEU A 38 -9.96 -12.79 19.52
N LEU A 39 -8.69 -13.09 19.76
CA LEU A 39 -7.62 -12.09 19.61
C LEU A 39 -6.84 -12.35 18.33
N GLY A 40 -6.94 -11.43 17.37
CA GLY A 40 -6.16 -11.45 16.14
C GLY A 40 -4.90 -10.61 16.23
N LEU A 41 -3.91 -10.96 15.41
CA LEU A 41 -2.66 -10.20 15.27
C LEU A 41 -2.43 -9.82 13.81
N HIS A 42 -2.29 -8.53 13.53
CA HIS A 42 -1.88 -8.01 12.23
C HIS A 42 -0.37 -7.74 12.17
N ILE A 43 0.27 -8.25 11.12
CA ILE A 43 1.70 -8.10 10.85
C ILE A 43 1.88 -7.59 9.41
N GLY A 44 2.02 -6.26 9.28
CA GLY A 44 2.28 -5.55 8.02
C GLY A 44 3.76 -5.36 7.66
N CYS A 45 4.68 -5.79 8.52
CA CYS A 45 6.12 -5.60 8.37
C CYS A 45 6.85 -6.95 8.31
N TRP A 46 8.14 -6.92 7.96
CA TRP A 46 8.98 -8.12 8.09
C TRP A 46 9.08 -8.54 9.56
N PHE A 47 8.66 -9.76 9.86
CA PHE A 47 8.58 -10.29 11.21
C PHE A 47 9.51 -11.49 11.34
N SER A 48 10.77 -11.19 11.66
CA SER A 48 11.80 -12.20 11.87
C SER A 48 11.67 -12.86 13.24
N LYS A 49 12.20 -14.09 13.37
CA LYS A 49 12.25 -14.82 14.65
C LYS A 49 12.98 -14.05 15.76
N SER A 50 13.90 -13.16 15.38
CA SER A 50 14.65 -12.30 16.30
C SER A 50 13.83 -11.17 16.90
N TYR A 51 12.69 -10.80 16.31
CA TYR A 51 11.92 -9.64 16.74
C TYR A 51 11.00 -9.98 17.91
N LYS A 52 10.05 -10.91 17.74
CA LYS A 52 9.11 -11.37 18.78
C LYS A 52 8.53 -12.74 18.40
N LYS A 53 8.27 -13.61 19.38
CA LYS A 53 7.43 -14.81 19.20
C LYS A 53 5.96 -14.40 19.22
N ILE A 54 5.13 -14.98 18.35
CA ILE A 54 3.68 -14.77 18.43
C ILE A 54 3.15 -15.33 19.77
N PRO A 55 2.48 -14.53 20.60
CA PRO A 55 2.00 -15.00 21.89
C PRO A 55 0.91 -16.08 21.77
N ASN A 56 0.91 -17.07 22.66
CA ASN A 56 -0.07 -18.17 22.64
C ASN A 56 -1.52 -17.73 22.87
N TYR A 57 -1.74 -16.49 23.36
CA TYR A 57 -3.08 -15.91 23.49
C TYR A 57 -3.63 -15.36 22.17
N ILE A 58 -2.86 -15.35 21.08
CA ILE A 58 -3.36 -14.98 19.75
C ILE A 58 -4.09 -16.18 19.13
N ASP A 59 -5.30 -15.96 18.62
CA ASP A 59 -6.15 -16.97 18.01
C ASP A 59 -5.94 -17.12 16.51
N PHE A 60 -5.56 -16.03 15.83
CA PHE A 60 -5.26 -15.99 14.40
C PHE A 60 -4.33 -14.84 14.06
N THR A 61 -3.65 -14.95 12.92
CA THR A 61 -2.70 -13.93 12.45
C THR A 61 -3.04 -13.50 11.02
N LEU A 62 -3.06 -12.19 10.78
CA LEU A 62 -3.20 -11.57 9.46
C LEU A 62 -1.83 -11.13 8.97
N SER A 63 -1.28 -11.81 7.98
CA SER A 63 0.01 -11.44 7.38
C SER A 63 0.26 -12.17 6.07
N SER A 64 1.27 -11.71 5.32
CA SER A 64 1.87 -12.48 4.23
C SER A 64 2.62 -13.69 4.79
N PRO A 65 2.49 -14.89 4.18
CA PRO A 65 3.43 -15.97 4.42
C PRO A 65 4.89 -15.57 4.12
N ASN A 66 5.13 -14.64 3.19
CA ASN A 66 6.46 -14.13 2.86
C ASN A 66 6.98 -13.06 3.84
N GLN A 67 6.19 -12.65 4.83
CA GLN A 67 6.61 -11.68 5.86
C GLN A 67 6.99 -12.33 7.18
N ILE A 68 6.63 -13.61 7.39
CA ILE A 68 6.82 -14.29 8.67
C ILE A 68 7.77 -15.47 8.53
N GLU A 69 8.84 -15.47 9.32
CA GLU A 69 9.79 -16.59 9.39
C GLU A 69 9.34 -17.70 10.36
N GLU A 70 8.40 -17.40 11.25
CA GLU A 70 7.85 -18.36 12.22
C GLU A 70 7.01 -19.43 11.51
N THR A 71 7.33 -20.70 11.75
CA THR A 71 6.72 -21.83 11.04
C THR A 71 5.44 -22.36 11.70
N ASN A 72 5.19 -22.00 12.95
CA ASN A 72 4.10 -22.56 13.77
C ASN A 72 3.07 -21.49 14.15
N ILE A 73 2.52 -20.81 13.14
CA ILE A 73 1.51 -19.77 13.33
C ILE A 73 0.14 -20.42 13.41
N LYS A 74 -0.56 -20.19 14.52
CA LYS A 74 -1.96 -20.61 14.66
C LYS A 74 -2.84 -19.78 13.72
N ASN A 75 -3.61 -20.45 12.87
CA ASN A 75 -4.60 -19.84 11.97
C ASN A 75 -4.04 -18.62 11.23
N LEU A 76 -3.02 -18.82 10.41
CA LEU A 76 -2.54 -17.78 9.50
C LEU A 76 -3.59 -17.53 8.41
N ILE A 77 -4.12 -16.31 8.38
CA ILE A 77 -4.92 -15.79 7.28
C ILE A 77 -3.97 -14.98 6.40
N PRO A 78 -3.77 -15.36 5.13
CA PRO A 78 -2.76 -14.75 4.25
C PRO A 78 -3.16 -13.36 3.74
N TYR A 79 -3.95 -12.60 4.52
CA TYR A 79 -4.45 -11.28 4.17
C TYR A 79 -3.77 -10.20 5.00
N ASN A 80 -3.60 -9.06 4.35
CA ASN A 80 -2.96 -7.90 4.90
C ASN A 80 -3.69 -6.63 4.39
N SER A 81 -3.24 -5.42 4.75
CA SER A 81 -3.94 -4.18 4.41
C SER A 81 -4.11 -3.96 2.89
N ARG A 82 -3.18 -4.48 2.08
CA ARG A 82 -3.21 -4.52 0.60
C ARG A 82 -4.34 -5.35 0.03
N ASN A 83 -4.95 -6.23 0.81
CA ASN A 83 -6.09 -7.04 0.37
C ASN A 83 -7.40 -6.27 0.47
N PHE A 84 -7.40 -5.06 1.03
CA PHE A 84 -8.61 -4.27 1.28
C PHE A 84 -8.51 -2.87 0.65
N LEU A 85 -8.05 -2.83 -0.61
CA LEU A 85 -7.99 -1.62 -1.41
C LEU A 85 -9.39 -1.10 -1.73
N PRO A 86 -9.57 0.22 -1.79
CA PRO A 86 -10.85 0.83 -2.15
C PRO A 86 -11.33 0.50 -3.57
N THR A 87 -12.64 0.59 -3.76
CA THR A 87 -13.31 0.34 -5.05
C THR A 87 -12.86 1.29 -6.15
N TYR A 88 -12.33 2.47 -5.82
CA TYR A 88 -11.91 3.43 -6.83
C TYR A 88 -10.69 3.00 -7.65
N PHE A 89 -9.93 2.01 -7.18
CA PHE A 89 -8.85 1.40 -7.97
C PHE A 89 -9.36 0.57 -9.16
N ASP A 90 -10.67 0.37 -9.30
CA ASP A 90 -11.28 -0.25 -10.47
C ASP A 90 -11.11 0.62 -11.73
N PRO A 91 -10.39 0.15 -12.77
CA PRO A 91 -10.10 0.94 -13.97
C PRO A 91 -11.34 1.23 -14.83
N PHE A 92 -12.45 0.52 -14.65
CA PHE A 92 -13.67 0.72 -15.46
C PHE A 92 -14.64 1.72 -14.83
N ILE A 93 -14.71 1.77 -13.51
CA ILE A 93 -15.70 2.59 -12.81
C ILE A 93 -15.29 4.07 -12.80
N ASN A 94 -13.99 4.37 -12.73
CA ASN A 94 -13.53 5.70 -12.31
C ASN A 94 -12.62 6.43 -13.31
N LYS A 95 -12.40 5.88 -14.50
CA LYS A 95 -11.53 6.50 -15.49
C LYS A 95 -12.21 7.71 -16.13
N ASN A 96 -11.92 8.89 -15.57
CA ASN A 96 -12.49 10.16 -16.00
C ASN A 96 -11.43 11.27 -16.00
N LYS A 97 -11.35 12.05 -17.08
CA LYS A 97 -10.43 13.19 -17.21
C LYS A 97 -10.64 14.23 -16.09
N ASN A 98 -11.88 14.50 -15.71
CA ASN A 98 -12.19 15.45 -14.62
C ASN A 98 -11.64 14.97 -13.28
N ILE A 99 -11.71 13.67 -12.99
CA ILE A 99 -11.15 13.12 -11.75
C ILE A 99 -9.62 13.21 -11.77
N LEU A 100 -8.98 12.95 -12.92
CA LEU A 100 -7.55 13.16 -13.09
C LEU A 100 -7.18 14.64 -12.87
N TYR A 101 -7.95 15.58 -13.42
CA TYR A 101 -7.70 17.01 -13.23
C TYR A 101 -7.78 17.44 -11.78
N GLU A 102 -8.83 17.01 -11.07
CA GLU A 102 -8.97 17.31 -9.65
C GLU A 102 -7.80 16.71 -8.85
N SER A 103 -7.36 15.50 -9.21
CA SER A 103 -6.18 14.89 -8.59
C SER A 103 -4.90 15.69 -8.84
N ILE A 104 -4.66 16.15 -10.06
CA ILE A 104 -3.51 17.02 -10.38
C ILE A 104 -3.58 18.34 -9.62
N LYS A 105 -4.76 18.97 -9.51
CA LYS A 105 -4.95 20.21 -8.74
C LYS A 105 -4.62 20.01 -7.26
N ILE A 106 -5.12 18.93 -6.66
CA ILE A 106 -4.83 18.58 -5.26
C ILE A 106 -3.34 18.32 -5.07
N PHE A 107 -2.71 17.51 -5.92
CA PHE A 107 -1.27 17.28 -5.83
C PHE A 107 -0.46 18.57 -6.00
N ASN A 108 -0.86 19.44 -6.92
CA ASN A 108 -0.27 20.75 -7.09
C ASN A 108 -0.45 21.63 -5.86
N SER A 109 -1.60 21.65 -5.19
CA SER A 109 -1.78 22.48 -4.00
C SER A 109 -0.83 22.09 -2.85
N TYR A 110 -0.41 20.83 -2.79
CA TYR A 110 0.53 20.33 -1.80
C TYR A 110 1.99 20.30 -2.27
N SER A 111 2.29 20.49 -3.55
CA SER A 111 3.66 20.40 -4.08
C SER A 111 4.33 21.77 -4.16
N LYS A 112 5.62 21.85 -3.82
CA LYS A 112 6.45 23.04 -4.13
C LYS A 112 6.69 23.16 -5.64
N THR A 113 7.10 22.06 -6.27
CA THR A 113 7.20 21.94 -7.72
C THR A 113 5.79 21.80 -8.29
N LYS A 114 5.32 22.80 -9.04
CA LYS A 114 4.01 22.73 -9.70
C LYS A 114 4.15 22.00 -11.03
N VAL A 115 3.19 21.14 -11.34
CA VAL A 115 2.99 20.63 -12.69
C VAL A 115 2.76 21.83 -13.62
N ASN A 116 3.49 21.85 -14.73
CA ASN A 116 3.37 22.89 -15.73
C ASN A 116 1.92 22.97 -16.25
N GLU A 117 1.38 24.18 -16.40
CA GLU A 117 0.01 24.41 -16.91
C GLU A 117 -0.24 23.71 -18.26
N THR A 118 0.81 23.58 -19.09
CA THR A 118 0.75 22.85 -20.37
C THR A 118 0.39 21.37 -20.24
N ILE A 119 0.54 20.74 -19.07
CA ILE A 119 0.07 19.36 -18.86
C ILE A 119 -1.45 19.28 -18.86
N TYR A 120 -2.16 20.31 -18.38
CA TYR A 120 -3.62 20.34 -18.46
C TYR A 120 -4.06 20.37 -19.93
N ASP A 121 -3.45 21.23 -20.75
CA ASP A 121 -3.72 21.29 -22.19
C ASP A 121 -3.41 19.97 -22.89
N LYS A 122 -2.30 19.31 -22.51
CA LYS A 122 -1.94 18.00 -23.04
C LYS A 122 -2.95 16.93 -22.65
N ILE A 123 -3.50 16.97 -21.43
CA ILE A 123 -4.50 16.00 -20.95
C ILE A 123 -5.85 16.19 -21.65
N GLU A 124 -6.25 17.44 -21.89
CA GLU A 124 -7.52 17.75 -22.55
C GLU A 124 -7.53 17.14 -23.95
N ASN A 125 -6.41 17.28 -24.65
CA ASN A 125 -6.20 16.81 -26.00
C ASN A 125 -5.73 15.34 -26.11
N ILE A 126 -5.77 14.55 -25.02
CA ILE A 126 -5.47 13.12 -25.11
C ILE A 126 -6.52 12.42 -25.97
N ASN A 127 -6.06 11.82 -27.06
CA ASN A 127 -6.80 10.89 -27.90
C ASN A 127 -6.49 9.41 -27.59
N GLU A 128 -5.51 9.16 -26.70
CA GLU A 128 -5.09 7.82 -26.29
C GLU A 128 -5.78 7.34 -25.00
N ASP A 129 -5.77 6.03 -24.77
CA ASP A 129 -6.27 5.46 -23.52
C ASP A 129 -5.39 5.77 -22.31
N LYS A 130 -4.12 6.12 -22.52
CA LYS A 130 -3.13 6.34 -21.46
C LYS A 130 -2.36 7.62 -21.76
N PHE A 131 -2.03 8.38 -20.72
CA PHE A 131 -1.26 9.61 -20.86
C PHE A 131 0.23 9.36 -20.62
N TRP A 132 0.55 8.63 -19.54
CA TRP A 132 1.92 8.29 -19.19
C TRP A 132 2.23 6.85 -19.61
N ASP A 133 3.46 6.62 -20.02
CA ASP A 133 3.95 5.28 -20.31
C ASP A 133 4.38 4.59 -19.01
N ILE A 134 5.08 5.33 -18.15
CA ILE A 134 5.68 4.79 -16.92
C ILE A 134 5.19 5.61 -15.73
N ILE A 135 4.75 4.94 -14.68
CA ILE A 135 4.54 5.56 -13.36
C ILE A 135 5.40 4.87 -12.29
N THR A 136 5.95 5.66 -11.37
CA THR A 136 6.46 5.19 -10.08
C THR A 136 5.88 6.03 -8.95
N ILE A 137 5.54 5.38 -7.85
CA ILE A 137 5.06 6.02 -6.61
C ILE A 137 5.91 5.51 -5.46
N ALA A 138 6.76 6.38 -4.91
CA ALA A 138 7.64 6.02 -3.81
C ALA A 138 8.15 7.25 -3.06
N LYS A 139 8.29 7.13 -1.73
CA LYS A 139 8.98 8.12 -0.90
C LYS A 139 10.45 8.26 -1.33
N PRO A 140 11.09 9.43 -1.15
CA PRO A 140 12.47 9.69 -1.54
C PRO A 140 13.50 9.06 -0.59
N HIS A 141 13.36 7.77 -0.30
CA HIS A 141 14.21 7.00 0.61
C HIS A 141 15.11 6.04 -0.18
N HIS A 142 16.36 5.83 0.26
CA HIS A 142 17.35 5.02 -0.47
C HIS A 142 16.88 3.59 -0.79
N VAL A 143 16.11 2.95 0.09
CA VAL A 143 15.56 1.60 -0.16
C VAL A 143 14.66 1.52 -1.40
N LYS A 144 14.04 2.64 -1.80
CA LYS A 144 13.17 2.73 -2.98
C LYS A 144 13.94 2.83 -4.29
N LYS A 145 15.27 3.05 -4.22
CA LYS A 145 16.20 3.05 -5.35
C LYS A 145 15.77 3.94 -6.52
N LEU A 146 15.18 5.09 -6.21
CA LEU A 146 14.71 6.06 -7.21
C LEU A 146 15.84 6.61 -8.09
N ASN A 147 17.07 6.73 -7.55
CA ASN A 147 18.26 7.06 -8.33
C ASN A 147 18.56 6.01 -9.40
N ILE A 148 18.49 4.72 -9.05
CA ILE A 148 18.72 3.62 -9.99
C ILE A 148 17.59 3.59 -11.03
N PHE A 149 16.34 3.78 -10.60
CA PHE A 149 15.21 3.93 -11.52
C PHE A 149 15.46 5.03 -12.56
N LEU A 150 15.85 6.23 -12.15
CA LEU A 150 16.17 7.34 -13.06
C LEU A 150 17.32 6.99 -14.03
N GLN A 151 18.37 6.32 -13.56
CA GLN A 151 19.45 5.85 -14.44
C GLN A 151 18.93 4.89 -15.54
N GLN A 152 17.97 4.03 -15.22
CA GLN A 152 17.38 3.14 -16.23
C GLN A 152 16.43 3.87 -17.16
N ILE A 153 15.67 4.84 -16.65
CA ILE A 153 14.81 5.70 -17.48
C ILE A 153 15.63 6.49 -18.50
N LYS A 154 16.83 6.95 -18.14
CA LYS A 154 17.74 7.59 -19.11
C LYS A 154 18.03 6.68 -20.31
N LYS A 155 18.37 5.41 -20.07
CA LYS A 155 18.58 4.42 -21.14
C LYS A 155 17.31 4.16 -21.96
N VAL A 156 16.15 4.11 -21.30
CA VAL A 156 14.85 3.97 -21.97
C VAL A 156 14.62 5.15 -22.93
N LEU A 157 14.86 6.38 -22.49
CA LEU A 157 14.68 7.60 -23.29
C LEU A 157 15.74 7.79 -24.38
N GLU A 158 16.92 7.17 -24.24
CA GLU A 158 17.91 7.08 -25.32
C GLU A 158 17.42 6.20 -26.47
N ILE A 159 16.60 5.18 -26.16
CA ILE A 159 16.03 4.24 -27.14
C ILE A 159 14.73 4.80 -27.74
N ASP A 160 13.83 5.32 -26.90
CA ASP A 160 12.57 5.92 -27.32
C ASP A 160 12.31 7.23 -26.58
N LYS A 161 12.57 8.32 -27.28
CA LYS A 161 12.41 9.69 -26.79
C LYS A 161 10.95 10.12 -26.59
N SER A 162 9.98 9.32 -27.04
CA SER A 162 8.55 9.66 -26.90
C SER A 162 7.93 9.22 -25.57
N ILE A 163 8.63 8.36 -24.81
CA ILE A 163 8.16 7.80 -23.55
C ILE A 163 7.97 8.89 -22.50
N LYS A 164 6.77 8.96 -21.92
CA LYS A 164 6.37 9.88 -20.86
C LYS A 164 6.43 9.20 -19.49
N VAL A 165 7.05 9.87 -18.52
CA VAL A 165 7.34 9.30 -17.19
C VAL A 165 6.69 10.14 -16.11
N LEU A 166 5.86 9.51 -15.28
CA LEU A 166 5.28 10.10 -14.07
C LEU A 166 6.02 9.59 -12.83
N ILE A 167 6.47 10.52 -12.00
CA ILE A 167 7.07 10.23 -10.70
C ILE A 167 6.24 10.92 -9.62
N ILE A 168 5.63 10.14 -8.74
CA ILE A 168 4.95 10.64 -7.54
C ILE A 168 5.83 10.31 -6.33
N SER A 169 6.46 11.34 -5.78
CA SER A 169 7.39 11.20 -4.66
C SER A 169 6.98 12.13 -3.52
N PRO A 170 5.99 11.74 -2.69
CA PRO A 170 5.57 12.53 -1.53
C PRO A 170 6.75 12.73 -0.57
N ILE A 171 6.82 13.92 0.04
CA ILE A 171 7.84 14.27 1.02
C ILE A 171 7.15 14.43 2.37
N ALA A 172 7.62 13.68 3.38
CA ALA A 172 7.14 13.83 4.75
C ALA A 172 8.01 14.83 5.54
N PRO A 173 7.49 15.55 6.56
CA PRO A 173 8.22 16.62 7.24
C PRO A 173 9.46 16.13 8.01
N ASN A 174 9.43 14.88 8.45
CA ASN A 174 10.54 14.16 9.07
C ASN A 174 11.68 13.83 8.08
N GLU A 175 11.39 13.73 6.78
CA GLU A 175 12.36 13.34 5.76
C GLU A 175 13.39 14.43 5.45
N TYR A 176 13.10 15.72 5.69
CA TYR A 176 14.11 16.79 5.56
C TYR A 176 15.29 16.68 6.54
N LYS A 177 15.19 15.79 7.55
CA LYS A 177 16.19 15.66 8.62
C LYS A 177 17.33 14.71 8.27
N HIS A 178 17.21 13.89 7.21
CA HIS A 178 18.22 12.92 6.83
C HIS A 178 19.13 13.50 5.72
N LYS A 179 20.35 13.93 6.09
CA LYS A 179 21.37 14.32 5.11
C LYS A 179 21.76 13.08 4.27
N GLY A 180 21.50 13.11 2.97
CA GLY A 180 21.98 12.09 2.02
C GLY A 180 20.91 11.19 1.39
N ASP A 181 19.65 11.29 1.81
CA ASP A 181 18.55 10.66 1.09
C ASP A 181 18.28 11.43 -0.22
N HIS A 182 17.77 10.74 -1.26
CA HIS A 182 17.63 11.21 -2.65
C HIS A 182 16.57 12.31 -2.82
N HIS A 183 16.68 13.38 -2.05
CA HIS A 183 15.69 14.43 -1.90
C HIS A 183 15.59 15.38 -3.09
N ASP A 184 16.43 15.25 -4.09
CA ASP A 184 16.42 16.19 -5.21
C ASP A 184 16.32 15.48 -6.55
N LEU A 185 15.25 14.68 -6.69
CA LEU A 185 14.85 14.07 -7.96
C LEU A 185 14.77 15.12 -9.07
N GLU A 186 14.34 16.35 -8.74
CA GLU A 186 14.31 17.47 -9.66
C GLU A 186 15.72 17.84 -10.14
N LYS A 187 16.69 18.06 -9.24
CA LYS A 187 18.09 18.27 -9.64
C LYS A 187 18.68 17.11 -10.42
N ILE A 188 18.37 15.86 -10.07
CA ILE A 188 18.85 14.70 -10.82
C ILE A 188 18.30 14.75 -12.26
N ILE A 189 17.01 15.02 -12.43
CA ILE A 189 16.39 15.16 -13.75
C ILE A 189 17.03 16.30 -14.55
N ILE A 190 17.23 17.47 -13.93
CA ILE A 190 17.83 18.64 -14.59
C ILE A 190 19.28 18.38 -15.00
N ASN A 191 20.06 17.71 -14.16
CA ASN A 191 21.50 17.51 -14.39
C ASN A 191 21.79 16.33 -15.32
N ASP A 192 21.02 15.25 -15.22
CA ASP A 192 21.36 13.98 -15.89
C ASP A 192 20.66 13.80 -17.24
N PHE A 193 19.62 14.59 -17.55
CA PHE A 193 18.81 14.47 -18.76
C PHE A 193 18.89 15.72 -19.64
N THR A 194 18.77 15.55 -20.95
CA THR A 194 18.71 16.69 -21.89
C THR A 194 17.40 17.46 -21.75
N LEU A 195 17.34 18.73 -22.19
CA LEU A 195 16.10 19.51 -22.18
C LEU A 195 14.93 18.81 -22.88
N GLU A 196 15.21 18.09 -23.98
CA GLU A 196 14.23 17.28 -24.69
C GLU A 196 13.68 16.16 -23.79
N GLN A 197 14.56 15.43 -23.10
CA GLN A 197 14.17 14.34 -22.18
C GLN A 197 13.48 14.87 -20.93
N GLN A 198 13.88 16.02 -20.40
CA GLN A 198 13.25 16.66 -19.24
C GLN A 198 11.75 16.94 -19.49
N ASN A 199 11.38 17.30 -20.72
CA ASN A 199 9.98 17.54 -21.11
C ASN A 199 9.09 16.28 -21.08
N ASN A 200 9.67 15.09 -20.95
CA ASN A 200 8.95 13.83 -20.82
C ASN A 200 8.60 13.48 -19.38
N PHE A 201 9.16 14.19 -18.39
CA PHE A 201 8.88 13.94 -16.98
C PHE A 201 7.69 14.76 -16.50
N THR A 202 6.81 14.11 -15.75
CA THR A 202 5.89 14.75 -14.80
C THR A 202 6.35 14.38 -13.40
N LEU A 203 6.77 15.35 -12.61
CA LEU A 203 7.23 15.15 -11.24
C LEU A 203 6.23 15.78 -10.26
N LEU A 204 5.63 14.93 -9.43
CA LEU A 204 4.70 15.31 -8.36
C LEU A 204 5.35 15.05 -7.01
N ARG A 205 5.49 16.10 -6.20
CA ARG A 205 6.18 16.04 -4.90
C ARG A 205 5.36 16.72 -3.82
N PRO A 206 4.21 16.15 -3.44
CA PRO A 206 3.39 16.75 -2.41
C PRO A 206 4.10 16.70 -1.06
N GLU A 207 4.13 17.85 -0.38
CA GLU A 207 4.60 18.00 0.99
C GLU A 207 3.39 17.84 1.90
N CYS A 208 3.18 16.62 2.38
CA CYS A 208 2.06 16.31 3.25
C CYS A 208 2.50 16.42 4.70
N GLY A 209 1.68 17.04 5.56
CA GLY A 209 1.98 17.16 6.99
C GLY A 209 1.96 15.83 7.76
N THR A 210 1.58 14.73 7.10
CA THR A 210 1.47 13.38 7.68
C THR A 210 2.29 12.39 6.85
N ASN A 211 2.69 11.27 7.49
CA ASN A 211 3.41 10.20 6.80
C ASN A 211 2.59 9.44 5.76
N GLU A 212 1.26 9.56 5.80
CA GLU A 212 0.35 8.90 4.86
C GLU A 212 0.26 9.60 3.51
N GLY A 213 0.77 10.83 3.39
CA GLY A 213 0.75 11.55 2.13
C GLY A 213 -0.62 12.12 1.77
N ILE A 214 -0.95 12.12 0.48
CA ILE A 214 -2.26 12.51 -0.04
C ILE A 214 -3.20 11.31 0.01
N ASP A 215 -4.47 11.56 0.32
CA ASP A 215 -5.55 10.57 0.28
C ASP A 215 -5.52 9.77 -1.04
N ASN A 216 -5.53 8.43 -0.91
CA ASN A 216 -5.46 7.48 -2.02
C ASN A 216 -6.55 7.71 -3.09
N LYS A 217 -7.68 8.35 -2.75
CA LYS A 217 -8.72 8.72 -3.72
C LYS A 217 -8.25 9.71 -4.80
N TYR A 218 -7.14 10.42 -4.55
CA TYR A 218 -6.52 11.31 -5.54
C TYR A 218 -5.29 10.65 -6.21
N ILE A 219 -4.88 9.46 -5.77
CA ILE A 219 -3.74 8.74 -6.36
C ILE A 219 -4.21 7.85 -7.51
N PHE A 220 -5.35 7.17 -7.34
CA PHE A 220 -5.79 6.15 -8.27
C PHE A 220 -5.86 6.58 -9.75
N PRO A 221 -6.22 7.84 -10.11
CA PRO A 221 -6.29 8.24 -11.51
C PRO A 221 -4.93 8.17 -12.19
N PHE A 222 -3.84 8.45 -11.47
CA PHE A 222 -2.49 8.36 -12.02
C PHE A 222 -2.13 6.94 -12.46
N TYR A 223 -2.55 5.92 -11.70
CA TYR A 223 -2.42 4.54 -12.18
C TYR A 223 -3.28 4.34 -13.44
N GLN A 224 -4.57 4.66 -13.40
CA GLN A 224 -5.50 4.42 -14.52
C GLN A 224 -5.08 5.08 -15.84
N TRP A 225 -4.35 6.21 -15.78
CA TRP A 225 -3.83 6.93 -16.92
C TRP A 225 -2.38 6.58 -17.30
N SER A 226 -1.79 5.56 -16.66
CA SER A 226 -0.43 5.06 -16.97
C SER A 226 -0.44 3.65 -17.58
N LYS A 227 0.55 3.33 -18.42
CA LYS A 227 0.67 2.01 -19.08
C LYS A 227 1.26 0.95 -18.14
N ILE A 228 2.35 1.25 -17.44
CA ILE A 228 3.04 0.30 -16.54
C ILE A 228 3.43 0.97 -15.22
N PHE A 229 3.57 0.18 -14.15
CA PHE A 229 4.10 0.62 -12.86
C PHE A 229 5.51 0.07 -12.62
N CYS A 230 6.47 0.90 -12.21
CA CYS A 230 7.83 0.49 -11.93
C CYS A 230 8.11 0.49 -10.41
N PHE A 231 8.59 -0.64 -9.88
CA PHE A 231 8.85 -0.86 -8.46
C PHE A 231 10.26 -1.42 -8.22
N PHE A 232 11.21 -0.56 -7.88
CA PHE A 232 12.65 -0.89 -7.87
C PHE A 232 13.19 -1.36 -6.50
N THR A 233 12.35 -1.41 -5.48
CA THR A 233 12.72 -1.80 -4.12
C THR A 233 13.18 -3.27 -4.04
N GLU A 234 14.14 -3.57 -3.15
CA GLU A 234 14.56 -4.96 -2.86
C GLU A 234 13.81 -5.60 -1.69
N TYR A 235 13.45 -4.79 -0.69
CA TYR A 235 12.81 -5.24 0.53
C TYR A 235 11.68 -4.29 0.87
N GLU A 236 10.48 -4.82 0.99
CA GLU A 236 9.34 -4.03 1.41
C GLU A 236 8.48 -4.88 2.35
N GLY A 237 7.90 -4.25 3.37
CA GLY A 237 6.95 -4.94 4.25
C GLY A 237 5.80 -5.48 3.42
N GLU A 238 4.76 -4.69 3.21
CA GLU A 238 3.57 -5.10 2.47
C GLU A 238 3.47 -4.48 1.08
N SER A 239 3.87 -3.22 0.92
CA SER A 239 3.64 -2.38 -0.27
C SER A 239 2.18 -2.32 -0.73
N ARG A 240 1.46 -1.24 -0.42
CA ARG A 240 0.16 -1.00 -1.06
C ARG A 240 0.32 -0.64 -2.54
N VAL A 241 1.33 0.15 -2.90
CA VAL A 241 1.47 0.73 -4.26
C VAL A 241 1.59 -0.28 -5.41
N ALA A 242 2.29 -1.41 -5.18
CA ALA A 242 2.37 -2.47 -6.21
C ALA A 242 1.01 -3.15 -6.43
N HIS A 243 0.27 -3.36 -5.34
CA HIS A 243 -1.06 -3.98 -5.37
C HIS A 243 -2.14 -3.01 -5.89
N GLU A 244 -2.02 -1.71 -5.59
CA GLU A 244 -2.82 -0.65 -6.19
C GLU A 244 -2.65 -0.65 -7.71
N ALA A 245 -1.42 -0.75 -8.21
CA ALA A 245 -1.15 -0.85 -9.65
C ALA A 245 -1.82 -2.09 -10.27
N LEU A 246 -1.64 -3.27 -9.66
CA LEU A 246 -2.28 -4.51 -10.12
C LEU A 246 -3.81 -4.41 -10.13
N CYS A 247 -4.39 -3.84 -9.06
CA CYS A 247 -5.83 -3.64 -8.92
C CYS A 247 -6.39 -2.66 -9.97
N SER A 248 -5.57 -1.68 -10.40
CA SER A 248 -5.86 -0.75 -11.50
C SER A 248 -5.54 -1.27 -12.89
N GLY A 249 -5.18 -2.55 -13.03
CA GLY A 249 -4.94 -3.20 -14.32
C GLY A 249 -3.57 -2.85 -14.93
N LEU A 250 -2.62 -2.34 -14.15
CA LEU A 250 -1.27 -2.05 -14.63
C LEU A 250 -0.38 -3.25 -14.39
N PRO A 251 0.39 -3.69 -15.39
CA PRO A 251 1.47 -4.62 -15.12
C PRO A 251 2.60 -3.91 -14.37
N VAL A 252 3.33 -4.70 -13.58
CA VAL A 252 4.39 -4.20 -12.70
C VAL A 252 5.76 -4.62 -13.23
N VAL A 253 6.70 -3.68 -13.31
CA VAL A 253 8.12 -3.96 -13.52
C VAL A 253 8.82 -3.93 -12.18
N CYS A 254 9.35 -5.06 -11.74
CA CYS A 254 9.94 -5.16 -10.41
C CYS A 254 11.22 -5.99 -10.36
N PHE A 255 11.93 -5.86 -9.24
CA PHE A 255 13.11 -6.67 -8.98
C PHE A 255 12.70 -8.12 -8.66
N LYS A 256 13.31 -9.08 -9.36
CA LYS A 256 13.00 -10.51 -9.24
C LYS A 256 13.25 -11.08 -7.85
N HIS A 257 14.18 -10.49 -7.10
CA HIS A 257 14.49 -10.90 -5.72
C HIS A 257 13.85 -10.00 -4.66
N LEU A 258 12.78 -9.28 -5.02
CA LEU A 258 11.96 -8.51 -4.09
C LEU A 258 11.51 -9.42 -2.93
N LYS A 259 11.84 -9.03 -1.70
CA LYS A 259 11.45 -9.74 -0.49
C LYS A 259 10.32 -9.02 0.25
N GLY A 260 9.50 -9.84 0.91
CA GLY A 260 8.36 -9.42 1.71
C GLY A 260 7.03 -9.50 0.95
N GLY A 261 5.99 -8.91 1.53
CA GLY A 261 4.61 -9.01 1.05
C GLY A 261 4.36 -8.29 -0.27
N ALA A 262 5.25 -7.39 -0.67
CA ALA A 262 5.17 -6.70 -1.98
C ALA A 262 5.33 -7.64 -3.17
N ASN A 263 5.95 -8.81 -2.97
CA ASN A 263 6.14 -9.82 -4.01
C ASN A 263 4.92 -10.73 -4.19
N GLU A 264 3.91 -10.63 -3.32
CA GLU A 264 2.71 -11.43 -3.48
C GLU A 264 1.91 -11.04 -4.72
N TYR A 265 1.26 -12.04 -5.30
CA TYR A 265 0.43 -11.90 -6.50
C TYR A 265 1.17 -11.44 -7.76
N LEU A 266 2.47 -11.14 -7.68
CA LEU A 266 3.31 -10.84 -8.85
C LEU A 266 3.74 -12.15 -9.52
N ASP A 267 3.41 -12.28 -10.81
CA ASP A 267 3.78 -13.42 -11.63
C ASP A 267 4.05 -13.00 -13.08
N ASN A 268 4.37 -13.95 -13.95
CA ASN A 268 4.68 -13.67 -15.35
C ASN A 268 3.46 -13.22 -16.18
N THR A 269 2.25 -13.27 -15.63
CA THR A 269 1.03 -12.81 -16.30
C THR A 269 0.75 -11.34 -16.04
N ASN A 270 1.24 -10.78 -14.94
CA ASN A 270 0.99 -9.40 -14.53
C ASN A 270 2.26 -8.59 -14.21
N SER A 271 3.44 -9.18 -14.36
CA SER A 271 4.70 -8.50 -14.09
C SER A 271 5.80 -8.89 -15.08
N VAL A 272 6.79 -8.00 -15.22
CA VAL A 272 8.06 -8.27 -15.89
C VAL A 272 9.17 -8.03 -14.88
N GLN A 273 9.88 -9.08 -14.51
CA GLN A 273 10.85 -9.05 -13.42
C GLN A 273 12.29 -8.94 -13.95
N PHE A 274 13.08 -8.04 -13.40
CA PHE A 274 14.50 -7.90 -13.72
C PHE A 274 15.38 -8.48 -12.60
N ASP A 275 16.46 -9.15 -12.98
CA ASP A 275 17.41 -9.79 -12.06
C ASP A 275 18.57 -8.85 -11.69
N LYS A 276 18.95 -7.95 -12.61
CA LYS A 276 20.01 -6.97 -12.40
C LYS A 276 19.53 -5.55 -12.74
N TYR A 277 19.89 -4.60 -11.88
CA TYR A 277 19.44 -3.21 -12.02
C TYR A 277 19.95 -2.52 -13.28
N ASP A 278 21.15 -2.84 -13.73
CA ASP A 278 21.77 -2.30 -14.95
C ASP A 278 21.05 -2.75 -16.24
N GLU A 279 20.28 -3.83 -16.15
CA GLU A 279 19.48 -4.38 -17.24
C GLU A 279 17.98 -4.06 -17.13
N ALA A 280 17.53 -3.41 -16.05
CA ALA A 280 16.09 -3.21 -15.82
C ALA A 280 15.41 -2.34 -16.90
N TYR A 281 16.16 -1.50 -17.64
CA TYR A 281 15.63 -0.79 -18.80
C TYR A 281 15.08 -1.74 -19.89
N LYS A 282 15.65 -2.95 -20.04
CA LYS A 282 15.17 -3.97 -20.98
C LYS A 282 13.79 -4.46 -20.57
N SER A 283 13.62 -4.77 -19.28
CA SER A 283 12.33 -5.20 -18.71
C SER A 283 11.27 -4.09 -18.77
N ILE A 284 11.67 -2.82 -18.59
CA ILE A 284 10.77 -1.67 -18.80
C ILE A 284 10.26 -1.64 -20.25
N LEU A 285 11.15 -1.72 -21.23
CA LEU A 285 10.78 -1.70 -22.66
C LEU A 285 9.94 -2.91 -23.06
N GLU A 286 10.27 -4.10 -22.56
CA GLU A 286 9.49 -5.31 -22.76
C GLU A 286 8.07 -5.17 -22.22
N CYS A 287 7.94 -4.67 -20.98
CA CYS A 287 6.64 -4.44 -20.35
C CYS A 287 5.83 -3.39 -21.13
N LEU A 288 6.45 -2.27 -21.55
CA LEU A 288 5.80 -1.26 -22.39
C LEU A 288 5.34 -1.80 -23.74
N LYS A 289 6.08 -2.72 -24.35
CA LYS A 289 5.67 -3.35 -25.61
C LYS A 289 4.46 -4.28 -25.42
N ASN A 290 4.39 -4.93 -24.26
CA ASN A 290 3.42 -5.99 -23.99
C ASN A 290 2.30 -5.59 -23.01
N TYR A 291 2.23 -4.34 -22.54
CA TYR A 291 1.37 -3.95 -21.41
C TYR A 291 -0.11 -4.27 -21.61
N LYS A 292 -0.63 -4.18 -22.85
CA LYS A 292 -2.03 -4.53 -23.17
C LYS A 292 -2.33 -6.02 -23.00
N ASN A 293 -1.31 -6.87 -23.07
CA ASN A 293 -1.41 -8.32 -22.94
C ASN A 293 -1.12 -8.80 -21.51
N LEU A 294 -0.41 -8.01 -20.72
CA LEU A 294 -0.14 -8.28 -19.32
C LEU A 294 -1.30 -7.79 -18.45
N ASN A 295 -1.52 -8.45 -17.32
CA ASN A 295 -2.59 -8.19 -16.36
C ASN A 295 -4.01 -8.12 -17.00
N LYS A 296 -4.24 -8.87 -18.09
CA LYS A 296 -5.56 -8.98 -18.74
C LYS A 296 -6.64 -9.52 -17.79
N ASN A 297 -6.24 -10.30 -16.78
CA ASN A 297 -7.12 -10.87 -15.77
C ASN A 297 -7.10 -10.05 -14.47
N TYR A 298 -6.98 -8.72 -14.55
CA TYR A 298 -6.99 -7.83 -13.38
C TYR A 298 -8.25 -8.02 -12.51
N GLU A 299 -9.37 -8.49 -13.08
CA GLU A 299 -10.58 -8.85 -12.32
C GLU A 299 -10.31 -9.90 -11.24
N SER A 300 -9.40 -10.85 -11.49
CA SER A 300 -8.98 -11.82 -10.48
C SER A 300 -8.19 -11.15 -9.34
N MET A 301 -7.34 -10.18 -9.67
CA MET A 301 -6.64 -9.36 -8.67
C MET A 301 -7.64 -8.54 -7.86
N GLN A 302 -8.67 -7.98 -8.50
CA GLN A 302 -9.73 -7.26 -7.81
C GLN A 302 -10.49 -8.11 -6.79
N GLN A 303 -10.74 -9.40 -7.05
CA GLN A 303 -11.38 -10.29 -6.07
C GLN A 303 -10.57 -10.42 -4.78
N ILE A 304 -9.25 -10.35 -4.88
CA ILE A 304 -8.33 -10.60 -3.76
C ILE A 304 -7.89 -9.29 -3.09
N LEU A 305 -7.80 -8.20 -3.86
CA LEU A 305 -7.23 -6.94 -3.43
C LEU A 305 -8.28 -5.88 -3.06
N ARG A 306 -9.53 -5.94 -3.54
CA ARG A 306 -10.54 -4.95 -3.20
C ARG A 306 -11.30 -5.30 -1.94
N GLU A 307 -11.49 -4.32 -1.06
CA GLU A 307 -12.20 -4.47 0.21
C GLU A 307 -13.62 -5.02 0.05
N ASP A 308 -14.37 -4.53 -0.94
CA ASP A 308 -15.75 -4.97 -1.21
C ASP A 308 -15.85 -6.40 -1.74
N LYS A 309 -14.73 -7.06 -2.05
CA LYS A 309 -14.65 -8.45 -2.54
C LYS A 309 -13.93 -9.36 -1.55
N SER A 310 -12.79 -8.92 -1.05
CA SER A 310 -11.93 -9.70 -0.16
C SER A 310 -12.54 -9.85 1.23
N ILE A 311 -13.43 -8.95 1.67
CA ILE A 311 -14.09 -9.06 2.96
C ILE A 311 -14.92 -10.35 3.08
N ASP A 312 -15.56 -10.79 2.00
CA ASP A 312 -16.35 -12.03 2.00
C ASP A 312 -15.45 -13.27 2.09
N LEU A 313 -14.28 -13.23 1.44
CA LEU A 313 -13.28 -14.29 1.57
C LEU A 313 -12.70 -14.31 2.98
N PHE A 314 -12.46 -13.15 3.56
CA PHE A 314 -11.99 -13.02 4.94
C PHE A 314 -13.00 -13.57 5.96
N LYS A 315 -14.29 -13.28 5.77
CA LYS A 315 -15.38 -13.81 6.60
C LYS A 315 -15.42 -15.35 6.60
N LYS A 316 -15.14 -16.00 5.47
CA LYS A 316 -15.01 -17.47 5.39
C LYS A 316 -13.84 -18.01 6.20
N GLU A 317 -12.73 -17.28 6.31
CA GLU A 317 -11.62 -17.67 7.19
C GLU A 317 -12.00 -17.51 8.68
N LEU A 318 -12.78 -16.49 9.03
CA LEU A 318 -13.34 -16.35 10.37
C LEU A 318 -14.31 -17.49 10.72
N GLU A 319 -15.18 -17.91 9.81
CA GLU A 319 -16.07 -19.06 10.01
C GLU A 319 -15.30 -20.32 10.43
N LYS A 320 -14.16 -20.59 9.78
CA LYS A 320 -13.27 -21.71 10.13
C LYS A 320 -12.72 -21.56 11.54
N ILE A 321 -12.26 -20.37 11.93
CA ILE A 321 -11.71 -20.10 13.27
C ILE A 321 -12.78 -20.25 14.36
N TYR A 322 -14.00 -19.76 14.13
CA TYR A 322 -15.13 -19.94 15.05
C TYR A 322 -15.48 -21.42 15.19
N SER A 323 -15.54 -22.15 14.08
CA SER A 323 -15.86 -23.58 14.06
C SER A 323 -14.85 -24.41 14.86
N GLN A 324 -13.56 -24.07 14.83
CA GLN A 324 -12.53 -24.72 15.66
C GLN A 324 -12.77 -24.56 17.17
N GLN A 325 -13.58 -23.58 17.57
CA GLN A 325 -13.96 -23.34 18.97
C GLN A 325 -15.41 -23.75 19.27
N ASN A 326 -16.04 -24.52 18.39
CA ASN A 326 -17.44 -24.91 18.47
C ASN A 326 -18.41 -23.71 18.55
N MET A 327 -18.05 -22.60 17.91
CA MET A 327 -18.89 -21.41 17.77
C MET A 327 -19.34 -21.24 16.31
N ILE A 328 -20.39 -20.46 16.07
CA ILE A 328 -20.89 -20.15 14.73
C ILE A 328 -20.63 -18.68 14.45
N PHE A 329 -19.85 -18.36 13.42
CA PHE A 329 -19.69 -16.97 13.01
C PHE A 329 -21.00 -16.44 12.42
N ASP A 330 -21.52 -15.34 12.97
CA ASP A 330 -22.82 -14.77 12.61
C ASP A 330 -22.75 -13.78 11.43
N ASN A 331 -21.61 -13.71 10.76
CA ASN A 331 -21.36 -12.83 9.61
C ASN A 331 -21.44 -11.32 9.92
N GLU A 332 -21.51 -10.94 11.20
CA GLU A 332 -21.55 -9.56 11.65
C GLU A 332 -20.16 -9.04 11.96
N LEU A 333 -19.75 -7.98 11.25
CA LEU A 333 -18.56 -7.20 11.53
C LEU A 333 -18.92 -5.72 11.70
N ILE A 334 -18.18 -5.04 12.55
CA ILE A 334 -18.17 -3.58 12.71
C ILE A 334 -16.79 -3.05 12.32
N GLU A 335 -16.71 -1.79 11.89
CA GLU A 335 -15.44 -1.13 11.52
C GLU A 335 -14.61 -1.88 10.47
N TYR A 336 -15.30 -2.48 9.49
CA TYR A 336 -14.70 -3.22 8.39
C TYR A 336 -14.50 -2.38 7.11
N ASP A 337 -14.61 -1.05 7.22
CA ASP A 337 -14.32 -0.10 6.15
C ASP A 337 -12.88 0.41 6.26
N GLN A 338 -12.26 0.76 5.12
CA GLN A 338 -10.93 1.36 5.06
C GLN A 338 -9.85 0.53 5.78
N LEU A 339 -9.94 -0.79 5.70
CA LEU A 339 -9.02 -1.73 6.32
C LEU A 339 -7.59 -1.58 5.82
N HIS A 340 -7.40 -1.08 4.59
CA HIS A 340 -6.09 -0.67 4.09
C HIS A 340 -5.41 0.42 4.94
N PHE A 341 -6.17 1.25 5.69
CA PHE A 341 -5.63 2.21 6.66
C PHE A 341 -5.77 1.74 8.11
N ARG A 342 -6.88 1.06 8.47
CA ARG A 342 -7.09 0.59 9.84
C ARG A 342 -6.05 -0.43 10.23
N LEU A 343 -5.89 -1.51 9.46
CA LEU A 343 -4.99 -2.63 9.80
C LEU A 343 -3.52 -2.24 10.07
N PRO A 344 -2.87 -1.34 9.31
CA PRO A 344 -1.51 -0.89 9.63
C PRO A 344 -1.46 0.19 10.72
N GLY A 345 -2.61 0.66 11.21
CA GLY A 345 -2.71 1.71 12.22
C GLY A 345 -2.53 3.11 11.67
N HIS A 346 -2.98 3.36 10.44
CA HIS A 346 -2.94 4.67 9.79
C HIS A 346 -4.31 5.36 9.76
N TYR A 347 -5.26 4.86 10.54
CA TYR A 347 -6.58 5.48 10.74
C TYR A 347 -6.57 6.31 12.02
N TYR A 348 -6.63 7.65 11.89
CA TYR A 348 -6.44 8.60 13.00
C TYR A 348 -7.73 9.22 13.54
N TYR A 349 -8.89 8.78 13.05
CA TYR A 349 -10.18 9.31 13.52
C TYR A 349 -10.61 8.70 14.87
N ASP A 350 -9.94 7.65 15.32
CA ASP A 350 -10.20 7.06 16.63
C ASP A 350 -9.75 7.98 17.79
N GLU A 351 -10.50 7.98 18.89
CA GLU A 351 -10.28 8.94 19.98
C GLU A 351 -8.92 8.79 20.66
N TRP A 352 -8.42 7.56 20.81
CA TRP A 352 -7.11 7.31 21.43
C TRP A 352 -5.94 7.73 20.52
N ALA A 353 -6.16 7.83 19.21
CA ALA A 353 -5.14 8.23 18.25
C ALA A 353 -4.70 9.69 18.46
N LYS A 354 -5.60 10.53 19.00
CA LYS A 354 -5.31 11.94 19.35
C LYS A 354 -4.26 12.10 20.46
N PHE A 355 -4.00 11.03 21.21
CA PHE A 355 -2.98 10.97 22.27
C PHE A 355 -1.72 10.22 21.83
N SER A 356 -1.58 9.96 20.52
CA SER A 356 -0.38 9.37 19.95
C SER A 356 0.58 10.46 19.51
N ASP A 357 1.82 10.39 19.99
CA ASP A 357 2.94 11.19 19.43
C ASP A 357 3.53 10.54 18.17
N ASN A 358 2.93 9.44 17.68
CA ASN A 358 3.51 8.55 16.68
C ASN A 358 2.80 8.60 15.32
N GLU A 359 3.50 8.12 14.30
CA GLU A 359 3.05 7.93 12.90
C GLU A 359 1.97 6.84 12.73
N THR A 360 1.35 6.40 13.83
CA THR A 360 0.33 5.36 13.86
C THR A 360 -0.62 5.53 15.05
N SER A 361 -1.84 5.01 14.92
CA SER A 361 -2.89 4.95 15.96
C SER A 361 -2.76 3.72 16.87
N ASP A 362 -1.55 3.21 17.08
CA ASP A 362 -1.29 2.14 18.04
C ASP A 362 -1.56 2.60 19.49
N ILE A 363 -2.13 1.68 20.29
CA ILE A 363 -2.26 1.83 21.74
C ILE A 363 -0.92 1.46 22.39
N LEU A 364 -0.17 2.48 22.80
CA LEU A 364 1.20 2.33 23.30
C LEU A 364 1.33 2.60 24.79
N ASN A 365 0.29 3.16 25.43
CA ASN A 365 0.23 3.43 26.87
C ASN A 365 -1.16 3.12 27.48
N SER A 366 -1.23 3.10 28.81
CA SER A 366 -2.45 2.79 29.56
C SER A 366 -3.59 3.79 29.32
N LYS A 367 -3.28 5.08 29.17
CA LYS A 367 -4.28 6.13 28.90
C LYS A 367 -5.01 5.88 27.57
N GLN A 368 -4.27 5.53 26.52
CA GLN A 368 -4.86 5.15 25.22
C GLN A 368 -5.73 3.91 25.35
N TRP A 369 -5.29 2.92 26.15
CA TRP A 369 -6.07 1.71 26.41
C TRP A 369 -7.38 2.00 27.15
N GLU A 370 -7.35 2.84 28.19
CA GLU A 370 -8.55 3.26 28.92
C GLU A 370 -9.57 3.96 28.01
N ILE A 371 -9.10 4.80 27.08
CA ILE A 371 -9.97 5.45 26.08
C ILE A 371 -10.61 4.40 25.16
N PHE A 372 -9.82 3.45 24.65
CA PHE A 372 -10.35 2.36 23.81
C PHE A 372 -11.43 1.54 24.54
N VAL A 373 -11.16 1.15 25.80
CA VAL A 373 -12.14 0.41 26.62
C VAL A 373 -13.43 1.21 26.77
N LYS A 374 -13.34 2.48 27.15
CA LYS A 374 -14.51 3.35 27.37
C LYS A 374 -15.33 3.61 26.11
N THR A 375 -14.69 3.67 24.95
CA THR A 375 -15.33 4.09 23.69
C THR A 375 -15.81 2.92 22.83
N LYS A 376 -15.20 1.74 22.98
CA LYS A 376 -15.46 0.59 22.09
C LYS A 376 -15.94 -0.65 22.83
N LEU A 377 -15.39 -0.96 24.02
CA LEU A 377 -15.68 -2.22 24.72
C LEU A 377 -16.87 -2.13 25.68
N ILE A 378 -17.05 -0.99 26.34
CA ILE A 378 -18.23 -0.64 27.15
C ILE A 378 -19.24 0.01 26.21
#